data_AF-A0A7S2MGP8-F1
#
_entry.id   AF-A0A7S2MGP8-F1
#
_cell.length_a   1.000
_cell.length_b   1.000
_cell.length_c   1.000
_cell.angle_alpha   90.00
_cell.angle_beta   90.00
_cell.angle_gamma   90.00
#
_symmetry.space_group_name_H-M   'P 1'
#
loop_
_entity.id
_entity.type
_entity.pdbx_description
1 polymer ?
#
loop_
_entity_poly.entity_id
_entity_poly.type
_entity_poly.pdbx_seq_one_letter_code
_entity_poly.pdbx_strand_id
1 'polypeptide(L)'
;HADFFGMYFDGPRELNRYVSDMSKNRTWGDELTMRAVVEAYGCKVHLITSEPANWYMVYTDENCDDHKVTGRMPRDGALRSSFGLGKEIFVSYISPIHYNVIDACV
;
A
#
# COMPACT_ATOMS: atom_id res chain seq x y z
N HIS A 1 9.59 -8.68 0.73
CA HIS A 1 10.04 -7.29 0.94
C HIS A 1 10.44 -7.01 2.40
N ALA A 2 10.91 -8.00 3.18
CA ALA A 2 11.24 -7.78 4.60
C ALA A 2 12.40 -6.80 4.80
N ASP A 3 13.39 -6.79 3.90
CA ASP A 3 14.54 -5.88 3.99
C ASP A 3 14.13 -4.40 3.81
N PHE A 4 13.23 -4.12 2.85
CA PHE A 4 12.72 -2.77 2.59
C PHE A 4 11.87 -2.25 3.77
N PHE A 5 10.85 -3.00 4.18
CA PHE A 5 9.97 -2.58 5.28
C PHE A 5 10.67 -2.62 6.64
N GLY A 6 11.68 -3.48 6.80
CA GLY A 6 12.44 -3.61 8.04
C GLY A 6 13.19 -2.34 8.45
N MET A 7 13.42 -1.40 7.53
CA MET A 7 14.05 -0.11 7.82
C MET A 7 13.18 0.82 8.68
N TYR A 8 11.86 0.58 8.74
CA TYR A 8 10.91 1.36 9.54
C TYR A 8 10.74 0.86 10.98
N PHE A 9 11.44 -0.22 11.35
CA PHE A 9 11.33 -0.86 12.65
C PHE A 9 12.70 -0.98 13.31
N ASP A 10 12.73 -0.99 14.65
CA ASP A 10 13.93 -1.25 15.45
C ASP A 10 14.25 -2.76 15.48
N GLY A 11 14.55 -3.27 14.28
CA GLY A 11 15.00 -4.62 14.04
C GLY A 11 13.89 -5.66 13.78
N PRO A 12 14.29 -6.90 13.45
CA PRO A 12 13.38 -7.91 12.91
C PRO A 12 12.27 -8.34 13.87
N ARG A 13 12.49 -8.23 15.19
CA ARG A 13 11.51 -8.62 16.21
C ARG A 13 10.29 -7.72 16.17
N GLU A 14 10.49 -6.41 16.02
CA GLU A 14 9.40 -5.44 15.98
C GLU A 14 8.61 -5.57 14.67
N LEU A 15 9.28 -5.70 13.52
CA LEU A 15 8.63 -5.99 12.24
C LEU A 15 7.75 -7.25 12.32
N ASN A 16 8.27 -8.34 12.89
CA ASN A 16 7.50 -9.58 13.05
C ASN A 16 6.28 -9.41 13.96
N ARG A 17 6.41 -8.59 15.01
CA ARG A 17 5.29 -8.24 15.88
C ARG A 17 4.25 -7.43 15.11
N TYR A 18 4.66 -6.42 14.37
CA TYR A 18 3.79 -5.60 13.53
C TYR A 18 2.99 -6.47 12.54
N VAL A 19 3.66 -7.35 11.79
CA VAL A 19 3.00 -8.27 10.84
C VAL A 19 2.04 -9.23 11.56
N SER A 20 2.44 -9.74 12.73
CA SER A 20 1.58 -10.61 13.55
C SER A 20 0.33 -9.88 14.03
N ASP A 21 0.46 -8.63 14.47
CA ASP A 21 -0.68 -7.81 14.91
C ASP A 21 -1.59 -7.46 13.73
N MET A 22 -1.03 -7.06 12.58
CA MET A 22 -1.76 -6.78 11.34
C MET A 22 -2.53 -7.98 10.77
N SER A 23 -2.12 -9.21 11.10
CA SER A 23 -2.83 -10.42 10.69
C SER A 23 -4.14 -10.66 11.46
N LYS A 24 -4.36 -9.95 12.58
CA LYS A 24 -5.52 -10.13 13.45
C LYS A 24 -6.71 -9.30 12.96
N ASN A 25 -7.91 -9.87 13.10
CA ASN A 25 -9.14 -9.13 12.85
C ASN A 25 -9.21 -7.88 13.74
N ARG A 26 -9.72 -6.79 13.15
CA ARG A 26 -9.90 -5.48 13.81
C ARG A 26 -8.60 -4.76 14.16
N THR A 27 -7.45 -5.20 13.64
CA THR A 27 -6.25 -4.37 13.62
C THR A 27 -6.40 -3.31 12.53
N TRP A 28 -6.08 -2.06 12.88
CA TRP A 28 -6.20 -0.93 11.96
C TRP A 28 -4.94 -0.84 11.12
N GLY A 29 -5.12 -0.59 9.82
CA GLY A 29 -4.01 -0.27 8.93
C GLY A 29 -3.54 1.17 9.11
N ASP A 30 -2.35 1.40 8.60
CA ASP A 30 -1.61 2.66 8.63
C ASP A 30 -0.98 2.94 7.26
N GLU A 31 -0.11 3.95 7.18
CA GLU A 31 0.60 4.32 5.97
C GLU A 31 1.52 3.20 5.45
N LEU A 32 2.09 2.38 6.34
CA LEU A 32 2.93 1.23 5.96
C LEU A 32 2.10 0.13 5.30
N THR A 33 0.89 -0.10 5.79
CA THR A 33 -0.07 -1.01 5.19
C THR A 33 -0.43 -0.56 3.77
N MET A 34 -0.60 0.75 3.58
CA MET A 34 -0.91 1.31 2.26
C MET A 34 0.25 1.17 1.27
N ARG A 35 1.48 1.42 1.72
CA ARG A 35 2.70 1.12 0.95
C ARG A 35 2.79 -0.37 0.61
N ALA A 36 2.51 -1.25 1.56
CA ALA A 36 2.53 -2.70 1.35
C ALA A 36 1.50 -3.14 0.29
N VAL A 37 0.32 -2.53 0.24
CA VAL A 37 -0.70 -2.78 -0.80
C VAL A 37 -0.16 -2.38 -2.17
N VAL A 38 0.42 -1.19 -2.30
CA VAL A 38 1.00 -0.70 -3.56
C VAL A 38 2.07 -1.65 -4.08
N GLU A 39 3.03 -2.04 -3.22
CA GLU A 39 4.11 -2.95 -3.58
C GLU A 39 3.59 -4.35 -3.92
N ALA A 40 2.65 -4.89 -3.14
CA ALA A 40 2.14 -6.25 -3.33
C ALA A 40 1.27 -6.41 -4.59
N TYR A 41 0.47 -5.39 -4.92
CA TYR A 41 -0.52 -5.46 -6.00
C TYR A 41 -0.15 -4.66 -7.26
N GLY A 42 0.92 -3.86 -7.23
CA GLY A 42 1.33 -3.03 -8.39
C GLY A 42 0.25 -2.01 -8.78
N CYS A 43 -0.45 -1.44 -7.79
CA CYS A 43 -1.48 -0.43 -7.96
C CYS A 43 -0.98 0.96 -7.54
N LYS A 44 -1.71 2.00 -7.94
CA LYS A 44 -1.49 3.38 -7.49
C LYS A 44 -2.57 3.76 -6.50
N VAL A 45 -2.20 4.27 -5.33
CA VAL A 45 -3.17 4.74 -4.33
C VAL A 45 -3.13 6.26 -4.24
N HIS A 46 -4.29 6.88 -4.42
CA HIS A 46 -4.55 8.30 -4.29
C HIS A 46 -5.21 8.54 -2.93
N LEU A 47 -4.52 9.24 -2.03
CA LEU A 47 -5.01 9.61 -0.71
C LEU A 47 -5.41 11.07 -0.67
N ILE A 48 -6.63 11.35 -0.22
CA ILE A 48 -7.11 12.69 0.06
C ILE A 48 -7.35 12.83 1.56
N THR A 49 -6.83 13.90 2.16
CA THR A 49 -7.03 14.23 3.58
C THR A 49 -7.61 15.64 3.72
N SER A 50 -8.07 15.99 4.91
CA SER A 50 -8.53 17.34 5.24
C SER A 50 -7.42 18.28 5.75
N GLU A 51 -6.15 17.87 5.64
CA GLU A 51 -5.02 18.71 6.10
C GLU A 51 -4.90 19.99 5.26
N PRO A 52 -4.45 21.13 5.82
CA PRO A 52 -4.32 22.36 5.05
C PRO A 52 -3.17 22.32 4.03
N ALA A 53 -2.22 21.41 4.19
CA ALA A 53 -1.09 21.19 3.29
C ALA A 53 -0.86 19.68 3.11
N ASN A 54 -0.28 19.29 1.97
CA ASN A 54 -0.07 17.87 1.61
C ASN A 54 -1.35 17.02 1.68
N TRP A 55 -2.50 17.66 1.41
CA TRP A 55 -3.83 17.05 1.46
C TRP A 55 -4.05 15.98 0.40
N TYR A 56 -3.22 15.96 -0.63
CA TYR A 56 -3.24 14.96 -1.68
C TYR A 56 -1.89 14.25 -1.76
N MET A 57 -1.90 12.95 -1.56
CA MET A 57 -0.72 12.10 -1.61
C MET A 57 -0.96 10.94 -2.58
N VAL A 58 0.09 10.56 -3.31
CA VAL A 58 0.03 9.44 -4.26
C VAL A 58 1.12 8.45 -3.91
N TYR A 59 0.72 7.19 -3.73
CA TYR A 59 1.62 6.08 -3.50
C TYR A 59 1.72 5.25 -4.78
N THR A 60 2.94 5.14 -5.31
CA THR A 60 3.29 4.34 -6.49
C THR A 60 4.33 3.30 -6.12
N ASP A 61 4.36 2.17 -6.83
CA ASP A 61 5.42 1.17 -6.68
C ASP A 61 6.76 1.80 -7.15
N GLU A 62 7.85 1.55 -6.43
CA GLU A 62 9.16 2.10 -6.78
C GLU A 62 9.69 1.58 -8.13
N ASN A 63 9.11 0.50 -8.66
CA ASN A 63 9.48 -0.11 -9.94
C ASN A 63 8.64 0.36 -11.13
N CYS A 64 7.71 1.30 -10.95
CA CYS A 64 6.93 1.90 -12.03
C CYS A 64 7.34 3.34 -12.33
N ASP A 65 8.63 3.55 -12.57
CA ASP A 65 9.02 4.43 -13.67
C ASP A 65 8.64 3.74 -14.99
N ASP A 66 8.09 4.50 -15.94
CA ASP A 66 7.27 4.09 -17.09
C ASP A 66 7.81 3.00 -18.05
N HIS A 67 8.95 2.37 -17.79
CA HIS A 67 9.41 1.22 -18.54
C HIS A 67 10.27 0.28 -17.69
N LYS A 68 9.78 -0.96 -17.55
CA LYS A 68 10.44 -2.21 -17.10
C LYS A 68 10.06 -2.64 -15.69
N VAL A 69 9.02 -3.47 -15.62
CA VAL A 69 8.69 -4.31 -14.47
C VAL A 69 9.84 -5.29 -14.19
N THR A 70 10.77 -4.91 -13.32
CA THR A 70 11.86 -5.79 -12.84
C THR A 70 11.94 -5.84 -11.32
N GLY A 71 10.80 -5.99 -10.64
CA GLY A 71 10.75 -6.46 -9.25
C GLY A 71 10.46 -7.97 -9.21
N ARG A 72 11.36 -8.78 -8.63
CA ARG A 72 11.16 -10.24 -8.46
C ARG A 72 10.12 -10.50 -7.36
N MET A 73 8.87 -10.71 -7.75
CA MET A 73 7.81 -11.30 -6.91
C MET A 73 7.86 -12.86 -6.96
N PRO A 74 7.30 -13.57 -5.95
CA PRO A 74 7.24 -15.03 -5.92
C PRO A 74 6.59 -15.64 -7.18
N ARG A 75 7.10 -16.79 -7.61
CA ARG A 75 6.93 -17.42 -8.94
C ARG A 75 5.53 -17.97 -9.29
N ASP A 76 4.45 -17.49 -8.68
CA ASP A 76 3.09 -17.92 -9.07
C ASP A 76 2.53 -16.98 -10.15
N GLY A 77 3.03 -17.17 -11.37
CA GLY A 77 2.80 -16.35 -12.56
C GLY A 77 1.35 -16.21 -13.04
N ALA A 78 0.38 -16.82 -12.36
CA ALA A 78 -1.05 -16.69 -12.67
C ALA A 78 -1.69 -15.42 -12.09
N LEU A 79 -1.09 -14.77 -11.08
CA LEU A 79 -1.69 -13.58 -10.44
C LEU A 79 -1.46 -12.28 -11.23
N ARG A 80 -0.48 -12.26 -12.15
CA ARG A 80 -0.09 -11.07 -12.95
C ARG A 80 -1.15 -10.66 -13.98
N SER A 81 -2.01 -11.57 -14.41
CA SER A 81 -3.01 -11.29 -15.46
C SER A 81 -4.35 -10.80 -14.91
N SER A 82 -4.63 -11.04 -13.62
CA SER A 82 -5.96 -10.83 -13.01
C SER A 82 -5.98 -9.61 -12.09
N PHE A 83 -4.85 -9.29 -11.47
CA PHE A 83 -4.68 -8.08 -10.67
C PHE A 83 -4.09 -7.00 -11.56
N GLY A 84 -4.97 -6.12 -12.05
CA GLY A 84 -4.62 -5.10 -13.03
C GLY A 84 -3.44 -4.24 -12.58
N LEU A 85 -2.29 -4.47 -13.21
CA LEU A 85 -1.19 -3.51 -13.23
C LEU A 85 -1.75 -2.16 -13.68
N GLY A 86 -1.49 -1.11 -12.89
CA GLY A 86 -1.98 0.24 -13.20
C GLY A 86 -3.42 0.53 -12.74
N LYS A 87 -4.02 -0.28 -11.86
CA LYS A 87 -5.26 0.13 -11.18
C LYS A 87 -5.01 1.33 -10.28
N GLU A 88 -5.89 2.32 -10.34
CA GLU A 88 -5.91 3.47 -9.46
C GLU A 88 -6.96 3.26 -8.36
N ILE A 89 -6.55 3.42 -7.11
CA ILE A 89 -7.39 3.29 -5.91
C ILE A 89 -7.50 4.67 -5.28
N PHE A 90 -8.72 5.13 -5.03
CA PHE A 90 -8.97 6.43 -4.42
C PHE A 90 -9.52 6.27 -3.01
N VAL A 91 -8.86 6.92 -2.05
CA VAL A 91 -9.15 6.80 -0.63
C VAL A 91 -9.21 8.19 -0.01
N SER A 92 -10.20 8.45 0.86
CA SER A 92 -10.20 9.61 1.74
C SER A 92 -9.88 9.21 3.18
N TYR A 93 -8.98 9.95 3.82
CA TYR A 93 -8.74 9.87 5.24
C TYR A 93 -9.64 10.85 5.99
N ILE A 94 -10.43 10.32 6.91
CA ILE A 94 -11.32 11.04 7.81
C ILE A 94 -10.70 11.01 9.20
N SER A 95 -10.23 12.18 9.63
CA SER A 95 -9.63 12.36 10.94
C SER A 95 -10.55 11.89 12.07
N PRO A 96 -10.03 11.21 13.11
CA PRO A 96 -8.60 10.99 13.35
C PRO A 96 -8.05 9.63 12.87
N ILE A 97 -8.87 8.72 12.34
CA ILE A 97 -8.40 7.33 12.17
C ILE A 97 -9.04 6.55 11.01
N HIS A 98 -9.97 7.11 10.24
CA HIS A 98 -10.78 6.32 9.30
C HIS A 98 -10.40 6.54 7.82
N TYR A 99 -10.53 5.49 7.01
CA TYR A 99 -10.32 5.55 5.56
C TYR A 99 -11.60 5.11 4.83
N ASN A 100 -12.08 5.94 3.91
CA ASN A 100 -13.20 5.62 3.03
C ASN A 100 -12.71 5.40 1.60
N VAL A 101 -13.36 4.48 0.89
CA VAL A 101 -13.18 4.35 -0.56
C VAL A 101 -13.95 5.46 -1.26
N ILE A 102 -13.29 6.11 -2.22
CA ILE A 102 -13.94 7.01 -3.16
C ILE A 102 -14.17 6.19 -4.43
N ASP A 103 -15.42 5.83 -4.69
CA ASP A 103 -15.80 5.12 -5.90
C ASP A 103 -16.59 6.06 -6.81
N ALA A 104 -16.26 6.07 -8.10
CA ALA A 104 -17.01 6.81 -9.10
C ALA A 104 -18.14 5.89 -9.58
N CYS A 105 -19.36 6.12 -9.10
CA CYS A 105 -20.54 5.55 -9.74
C CYS A 105 -20.67 6.18 -11.14
N VAL A 106 -20.36 5.40 -12.17
CA VAL A 106 -20.64 5.72 -13.58
C VAL A 106 -21.87 4.94 -14.04
#